data_AF-A0A834LXC8-F1
#
_entry.id   AF-A0A834LXC8-F1
#
_cell.length_a   1.000
_cell.length_b   1.000
_cell.length_c   1.000
_cell.angle_alpha   90.00
_cell.angle_beta   90.00
_cell.angle_gamma   90.00
#
_symmetry.space_group_name_H-M   'P 1'
#
loop_
_entity.id
_entity.type
_entity.pdbx_description
1 polymer ?
#
loop_
_entity_poly.entity_id
_entity_poly.type
_entity_poly.pdbx_seq_one_letter_code
_entity_poly.pdbx_strand_id
1 'polypeptide(L)'
;MRSLFSLFPLLFFLFTFHGATGNKLIRNTCKLISNDTPNVKYEFCKTSLEGAWDEDYYPSLATLGSVTLELVMKNVTNTKSYIEDLKDDTSEPNLNACLSDCLELYSNTISDLEEVLDDYKSRKNQEASEGTNAVLTSLTICEDGFKDRGLASPLMERNNDAFQLSTIAVNILKMLS
;
A
#
# COMPACT_ATOMS: atom_id res chain seq x y z
N MET A 1 -10.63 -15.23 47.71
CA MET A 1 -9.76 -14.18 48.31
C MET A 1 -8.32 -14.66 48.20
N ARG A 2 -7.41 -13.77 47.78
CA ARG A 2 -5.99 -13.96 47.44
C ARG A 2 -5.66 -14.18 45.96
N SER A 3 -5.57 -13.04 45.30
CA SER A 3 -4.63 -12.72 44.22
C SER A 3 -3.20 -13.15 44.56
N LEU A 4 -2.47 -13.65 43.56
CA LEU A 4 -1.03 -13.45 43.44
C LEU A 4 -0.72 -13.07 41.98
N PHE A 5 -0.08 -11.91 41.85
CA PHE A 5 0.29 -11.19 40.65
C PHE A 5 1.16 -12.02 39.70
N SER A 6 0.75 -12.11 38.44
CA SER A 6 1.66 -12.46 37.34
C SER A 6 2.39 -11.18 36.92
N LEU A 7 3.69 -11.09 37.22
CA LEU A 7 4.57 -10.04 36.71
C LEU A 7 4.88 -10.35 35.24
N PHE A 8 4.05 -9.84 34.32
CA PHE A 8 4.42 -9.77 32.92
C PHE A 8 5.38 -8.59 32.77
N PRO A 9 6.63 -8.78 32.29
CA PRO A 9 7.45 -7.63 31.97
C PRO A 9 6.79 -6.96 30.75
N LEU A 10 6.18 -5.79 30.96
CA LEU A 10 5.93 -4.87 29.85
C LEU A 10 7.31 -4.54 29.26
N LEU A 11 7.63 -5.14 28.13
CA LEU A 11 8.63 -4.64 27.20
C LEU A 11 8.18 -3.26 26.75
N PHE A 12 8.46 -2.25 27.57
CA PHE A 12 8.52 -0.87 27.13
C PHE A 12 9.68 -0.82 26.16
N PHE A 13 9.41 -0.95 24.87
CA PHE A 13 10.39 -0.67 23.83
C PHE A 13 10.77 0.81 24.02
N LEU A 14 11.92 1.03 24.64
CA LEU A 14 12.55 2.34 24.71
C LEU A 14 12.93 2.69 23.27
N PHE A 15 12.05 3.39 22.55
CA PHE A 15 12.41 4.01 21.30
C PHE A 15 13.40 5.14 21.60
N THR A 16 14.69 4.81 21.56
CA THR A 16 15.76 5.79 21.51
C THR A 16 15.67 6.50 20.16
N PHE A 17 15.05 7.68 20.15
CA PHE A 17 14.85 8.50 18.96
C PHE A 17 16.15 9.21 18.55
N HIS A 18 16.95 8.67 17.65
CA HIS A 18 18.05 9.43 17.01
C HIS A 18 18.39 8.94 15.59
N GLY A 19 17.58 9.29 14.58
CA GLY A 19 17.89 9.09 13.15
C GLY A 19 17.63 10.35 12.32
N ALA A 20 18.69 11.09 11.96
CA ALA A 20 18.54 12.46 11.43
C ALA A 20 18.73 12.65 9.91
N THR A 21 19.27 11.66 9.17
CA THR A 21 19.75 11.90 7.79
C THR A 21 19.03 11.07 6.70
N GLY A 22 18.91 9.74 6.81
CA GLY A 22 18.08 8.93 5.89
C GLY A 22 16.60 9.33 5.91
N ASN A 23 16.18 9.85 7.06
CA ASN A 23 14.86 10.41 7.30
C ASN A 23 14.56 11.67 6.44
N LYS A 24 15.59 12.47 6.07
CA LYS A 24 15.37 13.75 5.39
C LYS A 24 14.85 13.58 3.95
N LEU A 25 15.38 12.62 3.18
CA LEU A 25 14.89 12.38 1.81
C LEU A 25 13.43 11.93 1.86
N ILE A 26 13.09 10.94 2.69
CA ILE A 26 11.73 10.44 2.85
C ILE A 26 10.77 11.59 3.22
N ARG A 27 11.11 12.38 4.24
CA ARG A 27 10.29 13.53 4.67
C ARG A 27 10.07 14.53 3.55
N ASN A 28 11.11 14.86 2.79
CA ASN A 28 11.01 15.82 1.68
C ASN A 28 10.15 15.28 0.55
N THR A 29 10.39 14.03 0.13
CA THR A 29 9.60 13.36 -0.91
C THR A 29 8.12 13.28 -0.50
N CYS A 30 7.82 12.80 0.71
CA CYS A 30 6.43 12.72 1.19
C CYS A 30 5.78 14.09 1.34
N LYS A 31 6.52 15.13 1.73
CA LYS A 31 5.99 16.50 1.81
C LYS A 31 5.65 17.03 0.42
N LEU A 32 6.50 16.78 -0.58
CA LEU A 32 6.22 17.16 -1.96
C LEU A 32 4.95 16.45 -2.47
N ILE A 33 4.89 15.12 -2.33
CA ILE A 33 3.75 14.31 -2.81
C ILE A 33 2.43 14.73 -2.14
N SER A 34 2.42 14.86 -0.81
CA SER A 34 1.19 15.20 -0.07
C SER A 34 0.70 16.63 -0.28
N ASN A 35 1.57 17.56 -0.66
CA ASN A 35 1.15 18.91 -1.04
C ASN A 35 0.47 18.94 -2.41
N ASP A 36 0.99 18.16 -3.36
CA ASP A 36 0.52 18.18 -4.76
C ASP A 36 -0.61 17.17 -5.02
N THR A 37 -0.78 16.18 -4.13
CA THR A 37 -1.76 15.10 -4.28
C THR A 37 -2.67 14.99 -3.06
N PRO A 38 -3.89 15.57 -3.08
CA PRO A 38 -4.80 15.61 -1.93
C PRO A 38 -5.16 14.26 -1.33
N ASN A 39 -5.06 13.19 -2.12
CA ASN A 39 -5.42 11.83 -1.70
C ASN A 39 -4.28 11.12 -0.94
N VAL A 40 -3.08 11.70 -0.84
CA VAL A 40 -1.95 11.12 -0.10
C VAL A 40 -1.73 11.88 1.21
N LYS A 41 -1.88 11.19 2.34
CA LYS A 41 -1.57 11.76 3.65
C LYS A 41 -0.06 11.74 3.88
N TYR A 42 0.50 12.87 4.30
CA TYR A 42 1.92 13.01 4.63
C TYR A 42 2.41 11.91 5.59
N GLU A 43 1.70 11.72 6.70
CA GLU A 43 2.07 10.75 7.74
C GLU A 43 1.96 9.31 7.24
N PHE A 44 0.99 9.01 6.39
CA PHE A 44 0.90 7.69 5.75
C PHE A 44 2.14 7.44 4.88
N CYS A 45 2.45 8.36 3.95
CA CYS A 45 3.64 8.24 3.11
C CYS A 45 4.92 8.07 3.94
N LYS A 46 5.09 8.92 4.96
CA LYS A 46 6.29 8.93 5.80
C LYS A 46 6.45 7.59 6.53
N THR A 47 5.40 7.15 7.22
CA THR A 47 5.46 5.91 8.02
C THR A 47 5.61 4.67 7.15
N SER A 48 4.93 4.59 5.99
CA SER A 48 5.09 3.49 5.04
C SER A 48 6.53 3.34 4.54
N LEU A 49 7.22 4.46 4.28
CA LEU A 49 8.59 4.44 3.74
C LEU A 49 9.67 4.34 4.83
N GLU A 50 9.49 4.96 5.99
CA GLU A 50 10.46 4.87 7.10
C GLU A 50 10.57 3.45 7.64
N GLY A 51 9.48 2.68 7.65
CA GLY A 51 9.46 1.30 8.15
C GLY A 51 10.23 0.28 7.28
N ALA A 52 10.76 0.70 6.13
CA ALA A 52 11.46 -0.18 5.19
C ALA A 52 12.98 -0.20 5.35
N TRP A 53 13.55 0.61 6.26
CA TRP A 53 15.00 0.82 6.33
C TRP A 53 15.54 0.77 7.76
N ASP A 54 16.75 0.23 7.90
CA ASP A 54 17.53 0.37 9.13
C ASP A 54 18.05 1.81 9.30
N GLU A 55 18.35 2.22 10.53
CA GLU A 55 18.77 3.59 10.86
C GLU A 55 20.03 4.06 10.10
N ASP A 56 20.91 3.12 9.73
CA ASP A 56 22.16 3.37 9.01
C ASP A 56 22.00 3.44 7.48
N TYR A 57 20.79 3.20 6.97
CA TYR A 57 20.52 3.20 5.54
C TYR A 57 20.08 4.58 5.02
N TYR A 58 20.67 4.98 3.90
CA TYR A 58 20.39 6.25 3.23
C TYR A 58 19.72 5.97 1.90
N PRO A 59 18.38 6.07 1.82
CA PRO A 59 17.68 5.74 0.58
C PRO A 59 18.01 6.77 -0.51
N SER A 60 18.05 6.29 -1.75
CA SER A 60 17.97 7.10 -2.96
C SER A 60 16.51 7.15 -3.44
N LEU A 61 16.18 8.07 -4.34
CA LEU A 61 14.84 8.10 -4.92
C LEU A 61 14.50 6.79 -5.65
N ALA A 62 15.50 6.14 -6.27
CA ALA A 62 15.31 4.84 -6.91
C ALA A 62 15.05 3.72 -5.89
N THR A 63 15.68 3.74 -4.72
CA THR A 63 15.41 2.71 -3.70
C THR A 63 14.04 2.95 -3.05
N LEU A 64 13.61 4.21 -2.93
CA LEU A 64 12.23 4.55 -2.54
C LEU A 64 11.21 4.06 -3.57
N GLY A 65 11.48 4.21 -4.87
CA GLY A 65 10.61 3.71 -5.94
C GLY A 65 10.42 2.19 -5.86
N SER A 66 11.52 1.44 -5.72
CA SER A 66 11.49 -0.02 -5.57
C SER A 66 10.66 -0.46 -4.38
N VAL A 67 10.98 0.09 -3.18
CA VAL A 67 10.27 -0.26 -1.95
C VAL A 67 8.79 0.10 -2.02
N THR A 68 8.44 1.23 -2.62
CA THR A 68 7.03 1.61 -2.73
C THR A 68 6.26 0.64 -3.62
N LEU A 69 6.84 0.23 -4.76
CA LEU A 69 6.23 -0.78 -5.64
C LEU A 69 6.09 -2.14 -4.94
N GLU A 70 7.09 -2.56 -4.15
CA GLU A 70 7.01 -3.77 -3.34
C GLU A 70 5.92 -3.70 -2.27
N LEU A 71 5.73 -2.54 -1.63
CA LEU A 71 4.63 -2.30 -0.69
C LEU A 71 3.26 -2.38 -1.37
N VAL A 72 3.14 -1.83 -2.59
CA VAL A 72 1.92 -1.96 -3.41
C VAL A 72 1.63 -3.43 -3.71
N MET A 73 2.62 -4.16 -4.25
CA MET A 73 2.50 -5.59 -4.55
C MET A 73 2.08 -6.40 -3.32
N LYS A 74 2.72 -6.14 -2.18
CA LYS A 74 2.40 -6.80 -0.91
C LYS A 74 0.98 -6.48 -0.46
N ASN A 75 0.54 -5.23 -0.52
CA ASN A 75 -0.81 -4.85 -0.11
C ASN A 75 -1.87 -5.50 -1.02
N VAL A 76 -1.68 -5.45 -2.34
CA VAL A 76 -2.59 -6.05 -3.31
C VAL A 76 -2.66 -7.57 -3.12
N THR A 77 -1.53 -8.25 -2.96
CA THR A 77 -1.49 -9.71 -2.72
C THR A 77 -2.19 -10.09 -1.41
N ASN A 78 -1.92 -9.37 -0.32
CA ASN A 78 -2.59 -9.64 0.96
C ASN A 78 -4.10 -9.37 0.90
N THR A 79 -4.53 -8.36 0.14
CA THR A 79 -5.94 -8.05 -0.04
C THR A 79 -6.63 -9.11 -0.90
N LYS A 80 -5.96 -9.64 -1.92
CA LYS A 80 -6.45 -10.81 -2.67
C LYS A 80 -6.76 -11.99 -1.74
N SER A 81 -5.81 -12.39 -0.90
CA SER A 81 -6.03 -13.48 0.07
C SER A 81 -7.16 -13.16 1.05
N TYR A 82 -7.26 -11.91 1.51
CA TYR A 82 -8.37 -11.49 2.36
C TYR A 82 -9.74 -11.59 1.65
N ILE A 83 -9.81 -11.31 0.34
CA ILE A 83 -11.02 -11.50 -0.45
C ILE A 83 -11.38 -12.99 -0.55
N GLU A 84 -10.39 -13.87 -0.75
CA GLU A 84 -10.59 -15.32 -0.76
C GLU A 84 -11.20 -15.80 0.57
N ASP A 85 -10.64 -15.38 1.72
CA ASP A 85 -11.18 -15.70 3.05
C ASP A 85 -12.62 -15.20 3.22
N LEU A 86 -12.92 -13.96 2.83
CA LEU A 86 -14.27 -13.39 2.92
C LEU A 86 -15.29 -14.15 2.07
N LYS A 87 -14.87 -14.70 0.94
CA LYS A 87 -15.75 -15.48 0.05
C LYS A 87 -16.11 -16.84 0.66
N ASP A 88 -15.16 -17.47 1.35
CA ASP A 88 -15.38 -18.75 2.03
C ASP A 88 -16.31 -18.60 3.24
N ASP A 89 -16.27 -17.44 3.90
CA ASP A 89 -17.07 -17.15 5.10
C ASP A 89 -18.49 -16.63 4.81
N THR A 90 -18.74 -16.04 3.62
CA THR A 90 -20.01 -15.37 3.34
C THR A 90 -21.05 -16.26 2.64
N SER A 91 -22.27 -16.27 3.17
CA SER A 91 -23.44 -16.85 2.52
C SER A 91 -24.28 -15.83 1.72
N GLU A 92 -23.92 -14.54 1.75
CA GLU A 92 -24.69 -13.46 1.13
C GLU A 92 -24.41 -13.38 -0.38
N PRO A 93 -25.37 -13.69 -1.27
CA PRO A 93 -25.08 -13.85 -2.70
C PRO A 93 -24.54 -12.58 -3.37
N ASN A 94 -25.09 -11.41 -3.03
CA ASN A 94 -24.65 -10.14 -3.61
C ASN A 94 -23.24 -9.76 -3.15
N LEU A 95 -22.90 -10.04 -1.88
CA LEU A 95 -21.56 -9.84 -1.35
C LEU A 95 -20.57 -10.80 -2.01
N ASN A 96 -20.92 -12.08 -2.14
CA ASN A 96 -20.07 -13.06 -2.81
C ASN A 96 -19.81 -12.71 -4.29
N ALA A 97 -20.82 -12.18 -4.99
CA ALA A 97 -20.67 -11.70 -6.36
C ALA A 97 -19.69 -10.51 -6.43
N CYS A 98 -19.85 -9.48 -5.60
CA CYS A 98 -18.88 -8.36 -5.51
C CYS A 98 -17.46 -8.84 -5.23
N LEU A 99 -17.31 -9.75 -4.26
CA LEU A 99 -16.00 -10.28 -3.90
C LEU A 99 -15.39 -11.10 -5.04
N SER A 100 -16.19 -11.79 -5.86
CA SER A 100 -15.71 -12.47 -7.07
C SER A 100 -15.15 -11.48 -8.09
N ASP A 101 -15.90 -10.40 -8.38
CA ASP A 101 -15.48 -9.37 -9.32
C ASP A 101 -14.17 -8.72 -8.84
N CYS A 102 -14.08 -8.38 -7.55
CA CYS A 102 -12.85 -7.86 -6.97
C CYS A 102 -11.70 -8.88 -7.00
N LEU A 103 -11.96 -10.16 -6.74
CA LEU A 103 -10.91 -11.20 -6.77
C LEU A 103 -10.26 -11.31 -8.16
N GLU A 104 -11.06 -11.21 -9.22
CA GLU A 104 -10.58 -11.17 -10.60
C GLU A 104 -9.72 -9.92 -10.84
N LEU A 105 -10.24 -8.74 -10.49
CA LEU A 105 -9.50 -7.48 -10.62
C LEU A 105 -8.16 -7.51 -9.88
N TYR A 106 -8.12 -8.02 -8.66
CA TYR A 106 -6.90 -8.15 -7.86
C TYR A 106 -5.91 -9.14 -8.48
N SER A 107 -6.39 -10.25 -9.04
CA SER A 107 -5.53 -11.22 -9.73
C SER A 107 -4.89 -10.62 -10.98
N ASN A 108 -5.66 -9.88 -11.78
CA ASN A 108 -5.14 -9.15 -12.95
C ASN A 108 -4.15 -8.06 -12.52
N THR A 109 -4.50 -7.29 -11.49
CA THR A 109 -3.64 -6.23 -10.93
C THR A 109 -2.29 -6.76 -10.43
N ILE A 110 -2.23 -7.97 -9.88
CA ILE A 110 -0.96 -8.60 -9.49
C ILE A 110 -0.10 -8.88 -10.73
N SER A 111 -0.69 -9.42 -11.81
CA SER A 111 0.03 -9.63 -13.07
C SER A 111 0.54 -8.30 -13.65
N ASP A 112 -0.28 -7.25 -13.64
CA ASP A 112 0.11 -5.92 -14.12
C ASP A 112 1.26 -5.34 -13.27
N LEU A 113 1.25 -5.58 -11.95
CA LEU A 113 2.31 -5.14 -11.05
C LEU A 113 3.64 -5.88 -11.28
N GLU A 114 3.61 -7.13 -11.72
CA GLU A 114 4.83 -7.85 -12.13
C GLU A 114 5.47 -7.15 -13.35
N GLU A 115 4.67 -6.76 -14.34
CA GLU A 115 5.15 -5.99 -15.50
C GLU A 115 5.68 -4.61 -15.09
N VAL A 116 4.97 -3.89 -14.21
CA VAL A 116 5.42 -2.61 -13.64
C VAL A 116 6.79 -2.74 -12.97
N LEU A 117 7.01 -3.80 -12.19
CA LEU A 117 8.29 -4.05 -11.53
C LEU A 117 9.41 -4.32 -12.55
N ASP A 118 9.12 -5.00 -13.66
CA ASP A 118 10.10 -5.29 -14.71
C ASP A 118 10.43 -4.06 -15.56
N ASP A 119 9.44 -3.23 -15.87
CA ASP A 119 9.65 -1.91 -16.48
C ASP A 119 10.50 -1.02 -15.56
N TYR A 120 10.20 -1.01 -14.26
CA TYR A 120 10.98 -0.27 -13.28
C TYR A 120 12.46 -0.72 -13.24
N LYS A 121 12.71 -2.03 -13.18
CA LYS A 121 14.09 -2.60 -13.23
C LYS A 121 14.80 -2.25 -14.55
N SER A 122 14.03 -2.14 -15.63
CA SER A 122 14.51 -1.75 -16.97
C SER A 122 14.66 -0.23 -17.14
N ARG A 123 14.44 0.56 -16.08
CA ARG A 123 14.47 2.03 -16.06
C ARG A 123 13.42 2.70 -16.97
N LYS A 124 12.35 1.97 -17.30
CA LYS A 124 11.18 2.48 -18.02
C LYS A 124 10.18 3.09 -17.03
N ASN A 125 10.59 4.19 -16.39
CA ASN A 125 9.86 4.78 -15.26
C ASN A 125 8.51 5.38 -15.68
N GLN A 126 8.40 5.86 -16.92
CA GLN A 126 7.14 6.36 -17.46
C GLN A 126 6.12 5.23 -17.61
N GLU A 127 6.53 4.13 -18.24
CA GLU A 127 5.70 2.93 -18.44
C GLU A 127 5.31 2.30 -17.10
N ALA A 128 6.27 2.17 -16.17
CA ALA A 128 5.98 1.74 -14.80
C ALA A 128 4.98 2.67 -14.10
N SER A 129 5.06 3.99 -14.32
CA SER A 129 4.09 4.94 -13.77
C SER A 129 2.71 4.79 -14.40
N GLU A 130 2.62 4.52 -15.71
CA GLU A 130 1.37 4.29 -16.42
C GLU A 130 0.70 2.99 -15.93
N GLY A 131 1.46 1.90 -15.83
CA GLY A 131 0.98 0.64 -15.26
C GLY A 131 0.53 0.78 -13.80
N THR A 132 1.25 1.55 -12.98
CA THR A 132 0.83 1.83 -11.59
C THR A 132 -0.48 2.66 -11.53
N ASN A 133 -0.78 3.50 -12.53
CA ASN A 133 -2.09 4.17 -12.60
C ASN A 133 -3.22 3.20 -12.97
N ALA A 134 -2.94 2.14 -13.74
CA ALA A 134 -3.92 1.09 -14.01
C ALA A 134 -4.32 0.36 -12.71
N VAL A 135 -3.37 0.15 -11.79
CA VAL A 135 -3.64 -0.37 -10.43
C VAL A 135 -4.67 0.51 -9.69
N LEU A 136 -4.48 1.83 -9.68
CA LEU A 136 -5.43 2.76 -9.05
C LEU A 136 -6.85 2.63 -9.62
N THR A 137 -6.93 2.41 -10.92
CA THR A 137 -8.20 2.21 -11.63
C THR A 137 -8.88 0.92 -11.16
N SER A 138 -8.15 -0.21 -11.10
CA SER A 138 -8.67 -1.49 -10.61
C SER A 138 -9.19 -1.41 -9.17
N LEU A 139 -8.46 -0.73 -8.28
CA LEU A 139 -8.88 -0.51 -6.89
C LEU A 139 -10.20 0.29 -6.83
N THR A 140 -10.32 1.32 -7.65
CA THR A 140 -11.52 2.17 -7.72
C THR A 140 -12.72 1.39 -8.25
N ILE A 141 -12.53 0.59 -9.32
CA ILE A 141 -13.58 -0.26 -9.89
C ILE A 141 -14.09 -1.27 -8.85
N CYS A 142 -13.19 -1.86 -8.06
CA CYS A 142 -13.59 -2.77 -7.00
C CYS A 142 -14.48 -2.08 -5.95
N GLU A 143 -14.09 -0.89 -5.46
CA GLU A 143 -14.91 -0.12 -4.51
C GLU A 143 -16.26 0.33 -5.09
N ASP A 144 -16.27 0.83 -6.33
CA ASP A 144 -17.49 1.24 -7.02
C ASP A 144 -18.43 0.04 -7.23
N GLY A 145 -17.89 -1.16 -7.45
CA GLY A 145 -18.66 -2.40 -7.57
C GLY A 145 -19.50 -2.73 -6.32
N PHE A 146 -19.02 -2.41 -5.11
CA PHE A 146 -19.82 -2.53 -3.87
C PHE A 146 -20.88 -1.43 -3.80
N LYS A 147 -20.50 -0.19 -4.09
CA LYS A 147 -21.38 0.99 -4.03
C LYS A 147 -22.56 0.86 -4.99
N ASP A 148 -22.33 0.41 -6.21
CA ASP A 148 -23.37 0.24 -7.24
C ASP A 148 -24.41 -0.82 -6.86
N ARG A 149 -24.04 -1.76 -6.00
CA ARG A 149 -24.93 -2.77 -5.42
C ARG A 149 -25.51 -2.38 -4.05
N GLY A 150 -25.22 -1.16 -3.58
CA GLY A 150 -25.69 -0.65 -2.29
C GLY A 150 -25.06 -1.38 -1.09
N LEU A 151 -23.89 -1.97 -1.26
CA LEU A 151 -23.16 -2.68 -0.20
C LEU A 151 -22.08 -1.80 0.42
N ALA A 152 -21.87 -1.96 1.73
CA ALA A 152 -20.67 -1.45 2.37
C ALA A 152 -19.48 -2.34 1.98
N SER A 153 -18.41 -1.74 1.46
CA SER A 153 -17.20 -2.48 1.09
C SER A 153 -16.47 -2.96 2.35
N PRO A 154 -16.23 -4.28 2.51
CA PRO A 154 -15.32 -4.80 3.54
C PRO A 154 -13.85 -4.54 3.18
N LEU A 155 -13.56 -4.01 1.99
CA LEU A 155 -12.22 -3.76 1.47
C LEU A 155 -11.81 -2.29 1.58
N MET A 156 -12.71 -1.40 1.98
CA MET A 156 -12.53 0.06 1.92
C MET A 156 -11.19 0.55 2.48
N GLU A 157 -10.79 0.09 3.67
CA GLU A 157 -9.52 0.49 4.28
C GLU A 157 -8.31 -0.03 3.51
N ARG A 158 -8.34 -1.31 3.11
CA ARG A 158 -7.27 -1.95 2.32
C ARG A 158 -7.10 -1.28 0.96
N ASN A 159 -8.22 -0.96 0.30
CA ASN A 159 -8.25 -0.31 -1.00
C ASN A 159 -7.73 1.13 -0.89
N ASN A 160 -8.06 1.85 0.18
CA ASN A 160 -7.52 3.17 0.46
C ASN A 160 -6.00 3.14 0.73
N ASP A 161 -5.50 2.14 1.44
CA ASP A 161 -4.06 1.99 1.68
C ASP A 161 -3.31 1.66 0.39
N ALA A 162 -3.81 0.72 -0.41
CA ALA A 162 -3.27 0.40 -1.72
C ALA A 162 -3.31 1.63 -2.64
N PHE A 163 -4.39 2.42 -2.61
CA PHE A 163 -4.54 3.62 -3.41
C PHE A 163 -3.49 4.68 -3.04
N GLN A 164 -3.28 4.92 -1.75
CA GLN A 164 -2.24 5.85 -1.28
C GLN A 164 -0.83 5.36 -1.66
N LEU A 165 -0.52 4.08 -1.46
CA LEU A 165 0.78 3.50 -1.83
C LEU A 165 1.03 3.60 -3.34
N SER A 166 0.07 3.23 -4.17
CA SER A 166 0.16 3.33 -5.63
C SER A 166 0.31 4.78 -6.09
N THR A 167 -0.38 5.71 -5.44
CA THR A 167 -0.23 7.14 -5.75
C THR A 167 1.15 7.68 -5.37
N ILE A 168 1.72 7.23 -4.24
CA ILE A 168 3.10 7.54 -3.86
C ILE A 168 4.07 6.98 -4.90
N ALA A 169 3.88 5.72 -5.33
CA ALA A 169 4.72 5.08 -6.34
C ALA A 169 4.69 5.83 -7.67
N VAL A 170 3.49 6.17 -8.18
CA VAL A 170 3.32 6.98 -9.40
C VAL A 170 4.11 8.29 -9.33
N ASN A 171 4.02 9.00 -8.20
CA ASN A 171 4.73 10.27 -8.04
C ASN A 171 6.26 10.08 -7.99
N ILE A 172 6.76 9.06 -7.28
CA ILE A 172 8.20 8.76 -7.24
C ILE A 172 8.72 8.37 -8.62
N LEU A 173 7.99 7.54 -9.37
CA LEU A 173 8.33 7.13 -10.73
C LEU A 173 8.40 8.33 -11.69
N LYS A 174 7.46 9.28 -11.57
CA LYS A 174 7.50 10.55 -12.31
C LYS A 174 8.70 11.41 -11.94
N MET A 175 9.14 11.42 -10.67
CA MET A 175 10.35 12.13 -10.25
C MET A 175 11.65 11.46 -10.75
N LEU A 176 11.58 10.20 -11.18
CA LEU A 176 12.70 9.43 -11.74
C LEU A 176 12.74 9.45 -13.28
N SER A 177 11.74 10.04 -13.94
CA SER A 177 11.62 10.16 -15.39
C SER A 177 12.29 11.46 -15.87
#